data_AF-A0A6G4EKX8-F1
#
_entry.id   AF-A0A6G4EKX8-F1
#
_cell.length_a   1.000
_cell.length_b   1.000
_cell.length_c   1.000
_cell.angle_alpha   90.00
_cell.angle_beta   90.00
_cell.angle_gamma   90.00
#
_symmetry.space_group_name_H-M   'P 1'
#
loop_
_entity.id
_entity.type
_entity.pdbx_description
1 polymer ?
#
loop_
_entity_poly.entity_id
_entity_poly.type
_entity_poly.pdbx_seq_one_letter_code
_entity_poly.pdbx_strand_id
1 'polypeptide(L)'
;MNFMDKDNKGLWYWNEQLKNLNNDEKFLWDYCDESLYKKGIYKEVFDKELGNKLNDICKDNNLLIYTFLVSTLKITVSKYMSKNNITIGIPCYSSQNARGNVHINKLLPLVSYIDHEMTYLEYMDFIKAKVLENYKNQAYLSSKILLQNGLPNDVMELTQISICMKGIHEDKDINYICESSKNELSFLLDPMEDKSIDIQIAYNSNKITEATVKALYESYATALRDILNDYNKKIKDIKILSEKDIKKILYEFNDTKVGYPKDKTIHELFEAQVERTPNNIAVVFQDKKLTYRELNERANSLAMVLRGNGVKTDSIVGIMVERSLEMIVGIIGILKAGGAYLPIDPNYPKDRIEYMLKDSGSNILLSKSDLIENIEFYGEFIDLYNEEIFKNNITNLPRINNSKDLAYIIYTSGTTGKP
;
A
#
# COMPACT_ATOMS: atom_id res chain seq x y z
N MET A 1 -12.43 -36.37 -40.59
CA MET A 1 -12.17 -35.04 -40.00
C MET A 1 -10.68 -34.97 -39.71
N ASN A 2 -9.90 -34.60 -40.72
CA ASN A 2 -8.45 -34.81 -40.78
C ASN A 2 -7.79 -33.49 -41.24
N PHE A 3 -6.66 -33.15 -40.64
CA PHE A 3 -5.75 -32.03 -40.96
C PHE A 3 -6.24 -30.60 -40.68
N MET A 4 -6.28 -30.20 -39.39
CA MET A 4 -5.73 -28.89 -39.07
C MET A 4 -4.20 -29.03 -39.20
N ASP A 5 -3.65 -28.40 -40.24
CA ASP A 5 -2.21 -28.31 -40.51
C ASP A 5 -1.44 -27.96 -39.22
N LYS A 6 -0.27 -28.58 -38.98
CA LYS A 6 0.50 -28.38 -37.73
C LYS A 6 0.81 -26.89 -37.52
N ASP A 7 1.01 -26.16 -38.62
CA ASP A 7 1.28 -24.72 -38.60
C ASP A 7 0.09 -23.90 -38.12
N ASN A 8 -1.14 -24.32 -38.41
CA ASN A 8 -2.34 -23.67 -37.90
C ASN A 8 -2.53 -23.86 -36.38
N LYS A 9 -2.04 -24.99 -35.81
CA LYS A 9 -2.15 -25.24 -34.37
C LYS A 9 -1.22 -24.35 -33.54
N GLY A 10 0.03 -24.18 -33.98
CA GLY A 10 1.00 -23.32 -33.29
C GLY A 10 0.63 -21.84 -33.33
N LEU A 11 0.15 -21.36 -34.48
CA LEU A 11 -0.36 -19.99 -34.62
C LEU A 11 -1.64 -19.77 -33.80
N TRP A 12 -2.56 -20.73 -33.78
CA TRP A 12 -3.75 -20.67 -32.94
C TRP A 12 -3.40 -20.61 -31.45
N TYR A 13 -2.47 -21.44 -31.00
CA TYR A 13 -2.00 -21.47 -29.61
C TYR A 13 -1.56 -20.08 -29.14
N TRP A 14 -0.67 -19.43 -29.88
CA TRP A 14 -0.16 -18.11 -29.51
C TRP A 14 -1.23 -17.02 -29.57
N ASN A 15 -2.10 -17.02 -30.58
CA ASN A 15 -3.22 -16.07 -30.60
C ASN A 15 -4.10 -16.21 -29.36
N GLU A 16 -4.42 -17.43 -28.93
CA GLU A 16 -5.20 -17.64 -27.71
C GLU A 16 -4.46 -17.24 -26.43
N GLN A 17 -3.14 -17.47 -26.33
CA GLN A 17 -2.37 -17.04 -25.16
C GLN A 17 -2.23 -15.51 -25.05
N LEU A 18 -2.18 -14.80 -26.19
CA LEU A 18 -1.87 -13.37 -26.24
C LEU A 18 -3.13 -12.47 -26.22
N LYS A 19 -4.31 -13.01 -26.54
CA LYS A 19 -5.57 -12.28 -26.78
C LYS A 19 -6.00 -11.26 -25.72
N ASN A 20 -5.61 -11.47 -24.46
CA ASN A 20 -6.00 -10.63 -23.32
C ASN A 20 -4.80 -10.12 -22.50
N LEU A 21 -3.60 -10.14 -23.08
CA LEU A 21 -2.45 -9.54 -22.43
C LEU A 21 -2.56 -8.01 -22.46
N ASN A 22 -2.44 -7.38 -21.30
CA ASN A 22 -2.29 -5.94 -21.18
C ASN A 22 -0.82 -5.58 -20.96
N ASN A 23 -0.33 -4.53 -21.61
CA ASN A 23 1.08 -4.14 -21.60
C ASN A 23 1.36 -2.86 -20.79
N ASP A 24 0.34 -2.22 -20.21
CA ASP A 24 0.45 -0.88 -19.62
C ASP A 24 0.85 -0.85 -18.13
N GLU A 25 1.40 -1.94 -17.59
CA GLU A 25 1.54 -2.09 -16.15
C GLU A 25 2.94 -1.71 -15.65
N LYS A 26 3.05 -0.67 -14.83
CA LYS A 26 4.30 -0.33 -14.12
C LYS A 26 4.64 -1.42 -13.09
N PHE A 27 5.91 -1.78 -12.98
CA PHE A 27 6.36 -2.94 -12.22
C PHE A 27 7.52 -2.61 -11.28
N LEU A 28 7.30 -2.72 -9.97
CA LEU A 28 8.31 -2.61 -8.90
C LEU A 28 9.31 -1.45 -9.03
N TRP A 29 8.95 -0.37 -9.72
CA TRP A 29 9.83 0.78 -9.88
C TRP A 29 9.86 1.60 -8.60
N ASP A 30 11.05 1.74 -8.02
CA ASP A 30 11.33 2.68 -6.94
C ASP A 30 11.41 4.12 -7.46
N TYR A 31 11.83 4.27 -8.74
CA TYR A 31 11.97 5.55 -9.42
C TYR A 31 11.31 5.54 -10.79
N CYS A 32 10.71 6.66 -11.19
CA CYS A 32 10.37 6.93 -12.59
C CYS A 32 11.53 7.71 -13.23
N ASP A 33 12.66 7.03 -13.45
CA ASP A 33 13.77 7.57 -14.22
C ASP A 33 13.73 7.03 -15.66
N GLU A 34 13.63 7.93 -16.63
CA GLU A 34 13.63 7.63 -18.06
C GLU A 34 15.06 7.58 -18.63
N SER A 35 16.09 7.73 -17.79
CA SER A 35 17.49 7.63 -18.19
C SER A 35 17.84 6.24 -18.76
N LEU A 36 18.86 6.22 -19.63
CA LEU A 36 19.34 5.01 -20.30
C LEU A 36 19.67 3.90 -19.30
N TYR A 37 19.12 2.71 -19.53
CA TYR A 37 19.32 1.50 -18.73
C TYR A 37 20.73 1.38 -18.14
N LYS A 38 20.78 1.17 -16.82
CA LYS A 38 22.00 0.86 -16.09
C LYS A 38 21.82 -0.48 -15.40
N LYS A 39 22.73 -1.42 -15.68
CA LYS A 39 22.67 -2.76 -15.11
C LYS A 39 23.19 -2.79 -13.68
N GLY A 40 22.35 -3.25 -12.76
CA GLY A 40 22.73 -3.76 -11.45
C GLY A 40 22.75 -5.28 -11.43
N ILE A 41 23.52 -5.86 -10.50
CA ILE A 41 23.59 -7.31 -10.29
C ILE A 41 23.50 -7.59 -8.79
N TYR A 42 22.51 -8.37 -8.38
CA TYR A 42 22.38 -8.93 -7.04
C TYR A 42 22.67 -10.43 -7.08
N LYS A 43 23.40 -10.96 -6.10
CA LYS A 43 23.82 -12.37 -6.06
C LYS A 43 23.50 -13.00 -4.71
N GLU A 44 22.94 -14.20 -4.76
CA GLU A 44 22.56 -15.00 -3.60
C GLU A 44 22.67 -16.49 -3.91
N VAL A 45 22.52 -17.32 -2.88
CA VAL A 45 22.61 -18.78 -3.02
C VAL A 45 21.45 -19.44 -2.29
N PHE A 46 20.80 -20.38 -2.97
CA PHE A 46 20.04 -21.41 -2.28
C PHE A 46 21.00 -22.52 -1.83
N ASP A 47 21.11 -22.70 -0.53
CA ASP A 47 22.04 -23.65 0.06
C ASP A 47 21.75 -25.11 -0.35
N LYS A 48 22.73 -25.97 -0.07
CA LYS A 48 22.63 -27.40 -0.35
C LYS A 48 21.45 -28.08 0.37
N GLU A 49 21.00 -27.60 1.52
CA GLU A 49 19.89 -28.22 2.25
C GLU A 49 18.58 -28.00 1.49
N LEU A 50 18.32 -26.76 1.09
CA LEU A 50 17.20 -26.38 0.26
C LEU A 50 17.24 -27.10 -1.09
N GLY A 51 18.41 -27.13 -1.72
CA GLY A 51 18.64 -27.82 -2.98
C GLY A 51 18.38 -29.33 -2.91
N ASN A 52 18.79 -30.00 -1.82
CA ASN A 52 18.46 -31.41 -1.59
C ASN A 52 16.95 -31.61 -1.46
N LYS A 53 16.27 -30.85 -0.60
CA LYS A 53 14.81 -30.93 -0.41
C LYS A 53 14.04 -30.73 -1.71
N LEU A 54 14.45 -29.72 -2.50
CA LEU A 54 13.86 -29.44 -3.81
C LEU A 54 14.03 -30.61 -4.77
N ASN A 55 15.23 -31.20 -4.83
CA ASN A 55 15.51 -32.37 -5.66
C ASN A 55 14.65 -33.58 -5.27
N ASP A 56 14.52 -33.86 -3.97
CA ASP A 56 13.78 -35.01 -3.47
C ASP A 56 12.27 -34.88 -3.78
N ILE A 57 11.67 -33.72 -3.46
CA ILE A 57 10.26 -33.45 -3.76
C ILE A 57 9.98 -33.51 -5.27
N CYS A 58 10.89 -32.96 -6.09
CA CYS A 58 10.72 -33.01 -7.54
C CYS A 58 10.78 -34.44 -8.07
N LYS A 59 11.68 -35.28 -7.54
CA LYS A 59 11.78 -36.69 -7.94
C LYS A 59 10.54 -37.47 -7.56
N ASP A 60 10.07 -37.34 -6.32
CA ASP A 60 8.94 -38.11 -5.79
C ASP A 60 7.63 -37.81 -6.53
N ASN A 61 7.49 -36.60 -7.07
CA ASN A 61 6.28 -36.12 -7.75
C ASN A 61 6.44 -36.00 -9.28
N ASN A 62 7.55 -36.48 -9.86
CA ASN A 62 7.87 -36.36 -11.29
C ASN A 62 7.76 -34.90 -11.81
N LEU A 63 8.29 -33.96 -11.01
CA LEU A 63 8.31 -32.53 -11.29
C LEU A 63 9.70 -32.11 -11.80
N LEU A 64 9.74 -31.02 -12.57
CA LEU A 64 10.99 -30.41 -13.01
C LEU A 64 11.34 -29.27 -12.05
N ILE A 65 12.58 -29.25 -11.56
CA ILE A 65 13.13 -28.21 -10.68
C ILE A 65 12.87 -26.81 -11.26
N TYR A 66 13.10 -26.65 -12.56
CA TYR A 66 12.84 -25.37 -13.24
C TYR A 66 11.38 -24.92 -13.12
N THR A 67 10.42 -25.82 -13.32
CA THR A 67 9.00 -25.48 -13.21
C THR A 67 8.60 -25.15 -11.77
N PHE A 68 9.21 -25.82 -10.79
CA PHE A 68 9.01 -25.52 -9.36
C PHE A 68 9.48 -24.09 -9.03
N LEU A 69 10.67 -23.71 -9.52
CA LEU A 69 11.25 -22.38 -9.29
C LEU A 69 10.44 -21.29 -10.03
N VAL A 70 10.06 -21.53 -11.28
CA VAL A 70 9.20 -20.62 -12.07
C VAL A 70 7.85 -20.40 -11.40
N SER A 71 7.15 -21.47 -10.99
CA SER A 71 5.84 -21.38 -10.35
C SER A 71 5.89 -20.64 -9.02
N THR A 72 6.92 -20.90 -8.20
CA THR A 72 7.16 -20.20 -6.94
C THR A 72 7.44 -18.71 -7.15
N LEU A 73 8.23 -18.35 -8.16
CA LEU A 73 8.49 -16.94 -8.49
C LEU A 73 7.20 -16.23 -8.93
N LYS A 74 6.37 -16.89 -9.76
CA LYS A 74 5.07 -16.35 -10.18
C LYS A 74 4.14 -16.09 -9.00
N ILE A 75 4.06 -17.01 -8.03
CA ILE A 75 3.26 -16.83 -6.81
C ILE A 75 3.81 -15.64 -5.99
N THR A 76 5.13 -15.56 -5.84
CA THR A 76 5.78 -14.49 -5.08
C THR A 76 5.45 -13.12 -5.68
N VAL A 77 5.66 -12.97 -6.99
CA VAL A 77 5.41 -11.72 -7.72
C VAL A 77 3.92 -11.37 -7.72
N SER A 78 3.05 -12.38 -7.89
CA SER A 78 1.60 -12.21 -7.84
C SER A 78 1.13 -11.63 -6.51
N LYS A 79 1.65 -12.14 -5.39
CA LYS A 79 1.35 -11.62 -4.05
C LYS A 79 1.95 -10.22 -3.85
N TYR A 80 3.16 -9.98 -4.35
CA TYR A 80 3.81 -8.66 -4.24
C TYR A 80 3.05 -7.57 -5.01
N MET A 81 2.50 -7.91 -6.18
CA MET A 81 1.75 -6.98 -7.03
C MET A 81 0.24 -6.98 -6.77
N SER A 82 -0.26 -7.89 -5.93
CA SER A 82 -1.70 -8.16 -5.76
C SER A 82 -2.43 -8.42 -7.09
N LYS A 83 -1.82 -9.23 -7.96
CA LYS A 83 -2.36 -9.57 -9.29
C LYS A 83 -2.38 -11.07 -9.51
N ASN A 84 -3.43 -11.56 -10.17
CA ASN A 84 -3.57 -12.99 -10.45
C ASN A 84 -3.00 -13.39 -11.82
N ASN A 85 -2.72 -12.43 -12.70
CA ASN A 85 -2.16 -12.63 -14.03
C ASN A 85 -0.73 -12.05 -14.09
N ILE A 86 0.26 -12.91 -13.93
CA ILE A 86 1.68 -12.52 -14.05
C ILE A 86 2.27 -13.21 -15.27
N THR A 87 2.80 -12.45 -16.22
CA THR A 87 3.56 -13.00 -17.35
C THR A 87 5.05 -12.96 -17.01
N ILE A 88 5.72 -14.12 -17.09
CA ILE A 88 7.18 -14.23 -16.91
C ILE A 88 7.80 -14.69 -18.21
N GLY A 89 8.94 -14.10 -18.58
CA GLY A 89 9.76 -14.55 -19.69
C GLY A 89 10.49 -15.84 -19.35
N ILE A 90 10.30 -16.88 -20.16
CA ILE A 90 11.08 -18.12 -20.09
C ILE A 90 11.89 -18.27 -21.38
N PRO A 91 13.21 -18.57 -21.33
CA PRO A 91 13.98 -18.74 -22.56
C PRO A 91 13.48 -19.93 -23.37
N CYS A 92 13.73 -19.91 -24.68
CA CYS A 92 13.43 -21.06 -25.54
C CYS A 92 14.21 -22.29 -25.10
N TYR A 93 13.59 -23.47 -25.25
CA TYR A 93 14.25 -24.73 -24.93
C TYR A 93 15.28 -25.08 -26.01
N SER A 94 16.51 -25.39 -25.61
CA SER A 94 17.54 -25.85 -26.52
C SER A 94 17.46 -27.37 -26.70
N SER A 95 17.15 -27.79 -27.93
CA SER A 95 17.31 -29.17 -28.33
C SER A 95 18.53 -29.23 -29.25
N GLN A 96 19.55 -30.02 -28.88
CA GLN A 96 20.66 -30.37 -29.78
C GLN A 96 20.18 -31.02 -31.11
N ASN A 97 18.90 -31.44 -31.19
CA ASN A 97 18.28 -32.06 -32.35
C ASN A 97 17.33 -31.14 -33.13
N ALA A 98 17.27 -29.83 -32.85
CA ALA A 98 16.48 -28.90 -33.65
C ALA A 98 17.15 -28.63 -35.01
N ARG A 99 16.97 -29.54 -35.96
CA ARG A 99 17.38 -29.37 -37.35
C ARG A 99 16.76 -28.08 -37.92
N GLY A 100 17.61 -27.12 -38.27
CA GLY A 100 17.43 -26.27 -39.45
C GLY A 100 16.63 -24.98 -39.35
N ASN A 101 15.97 -24.65 -38.23
CA ASN A 101 15.26 -23.37 -38.11
C ASN A 101 15.91 -22.46 -37.06
N VAL A 102 16.51 -21.37 -37.54
CA VAL A 102 16.96 -20.23 -36.74
C VAL A 102 15.78 -19.76 -35.88
N HIS A 103 15.84 -19.98 -34.57
CA HIS A 103 14.80 -19.52 -33.65
C HIS A 103 14.87 -17.98 -33.62
N ILE A 104 13.85 -17.32 -34.16
CA ILE A 104 13.78 -15.85 -34.21
C ILE A 104 13.56 -15.27 -32.81
N ASN A 105 12.87 -16.01 -31.94
CA ASN A 105 12.64 -15.63 -30.55
C ASN A 105 13.49 -16.45 -29.59
N LYS A 106 14.15 -15.75 -28.66
CA LYS A 106 14.97 -16.35 -27.58
C LYS A 106 14.22 -16.46 -26.25
N LEU A 107 13.09 -15.78 -26.15
CA LEU A 107 12.25 -15.67 -24.96
C LEU A 107 10.79 -15.93 -25.35
N LEU A 108 10.07 -16.62 -24.47
CA LEU A 108 8.65 -16.94 -24.62
C LEU A 108 7.89 -16.34 -23.43
N PRO A 109 6.70 -15.73 -23.65
CA PRO A 109 5.87 -15.26 -22.56
C PRO A 109 5.14 -16.44 -21.92
N LEU A 110 5.44 -16.74 -20.66
CA LEU A 110 4.68 -17.70 -19.87
C LEU A 110 3.45 -17.02 -19.25
N VAL A 111 2.40 -16.95 -20.04
CA VAL A 111 1.10 -16.40 -19.66
C VAL A 111 0.34 -17.41 -18.80
N SER A 112 -0.04 -17.02 -17.59
CA SER A 112 -0.91 -17.85 -16.76
C SER A 112 -1.68 -17.01 -15.74
N TYR A 113 -2.75 -17.58 -15.23
CA TYR A 113 -3.53 -17.07 -14.10
C TYR A 113 -3.22 -17.88 -12.83
N ILE A 114 -3.34 -17.24 -11.67
CA ILE A 114 -3.19 -17.84 -10.35
C ILE A 114 -4.56 -17.84 -9.68
N ASP A 115 -5.10 -19.03 -9.49
CA ASP A 115 -6.25 -19.26 -8.60
C ASP A 115 -5.73 -19.51 -7.19
N HIS A 116 -6.07 -18.60 -6.27
CA HIS A 116 -5.60 -18.64 -4.89
C HIS A 116 -6.17 -19.81 -4.07
N GLU A 117 -7.22 -20.47 -4.57
CA GLU A 117 -7.81 -21.67 -3.95
C GLU A 117 -7.13 -22.97 -4.38
N MET A 118 -6.36 -22.97 -5.46
CA MET A 118 -5.55 -24.13 -5.85
C MET A 118 -4.50 -24.43 -4.80
N THR A 119 -4.22 -25.72 -4.61
CA THR A 119 -3.01 -26.17 -3.94
C THR A 119 -1.77 -25.84 -4.78
N TYR A 120 -0.61 -25.75 -4.15
CA TYR A 120 0.62 -25.54 -4.89
C TYR A 120 0.87 -26.66 -5.91
N LEU A 121 0.59 -27.92 -5.57
CA LEU A 121 0.76 -29.06 -6.47
C LEU A 121 -0.10 -28.95 -7.74
N GLU A 122 -1.40 -28.62 -7.61
CA GLU A 122 -2.30 -28.42 -8.76
C GLU A 122 -1.80 -27.28 -9.67
N TYR A 123 -1.36 -26.18 -9.07
CA TYR A 123 -0.82 -25.06 -9.83
C TYR A 123 0.50 -25.40 -10.51
N MET A 124 1.35 -26.18 -9.86
CA MET A 124 2.60 -26.66 -10.44
C MET A 124 2.34 -27.53 -11.66
N ASP A 125 1.42 -28.49 -11.59
CA ASP A 125 1.00 -29.29 -12.76
C ASP A 125 0.44 -28.43 -13.90
N PHE A 126 -0.35 -27.42 -13.57
CA PHE A 126 -0.84 -26.45 -14.55
C PHE A 126 0.30 -25.68 -15.22
N ILE A 127 1.27 -25.17 -14.45
CA ILE A 127 2.44 -24.46 -14.99
C ILE A 127 3.34 -25.39 -15.80
N LYS A 128 3.51 -26.65 -15.41
CA LYS A 128 4.25 -27.66 -16.18
C LYS A 128 3.65 -27.84 -17.56
N ALA A 129 2.34 -28.04 -17.65
CA ALA A 129 1.64 -28.19 -18.92
C ALA A 129 1.83 -26.95 -19.81
N LYS A 130 1.77 -25.75 -19.22
CA LYS A 130 2.00 -24.47 -19.93
C LYS A 130 3.43 -24.33 -20.45
N VAL A 131 4.44 -24.65 -19.64
CA VAL A 131 5.85 -24.58 -20.07
C VAL A 131 6.10 -25.55 -21.23
N LEU A 132 5.59 -26.78 -21.14
CA LEU A 132 5.74 -27.77 -22.22
C LEU A 132 5.02 -27.36 -23.52
N GLU A 133 3.80 -26.82 -23.43
CA GLU A 133 3.10 -26.30 -24.61
C GLU A 133 3.80 -25.05 -25.19
N ASN A 134 4.38 -24.18 -24.36
CA ASN A 134 5.23 -23.07 -24.85
C ASN A 134 6.41 -23.60 -25.66
N TYR A 135 7.16 -24.57 -25.14
CA TYR A 135 8.31 -25.15 -25.85
C TYR A 135 7.92 -25.88 -27.13
N LYS A 136 6.82 -26.63 -27.12
CA LYS A 136 6.29 -27.31 -28.31
C LYS A 136 5.92 -26.33 -29.44
N ASN A 137 5.45 -25.13 -29.08
CA ASN A 137 5.02 -24.11 -30.03
C ASN A 137 6.05 -22.98 -30.23
N GLN A 138 7.27 -23.09 -29.70
CA GLN A 138 8.25 -22.00 -29.66
C GLN A 138 8.64 -21.46 -31.04
N ALA A 139 8.63 -22.31 -32.08
CA ALA A 139 8.95 -21.93 -33.45
C ALA A 139 7.89 -21.03 -34.12
N TYR A 140 6.68 -20.95 -33.55
CA TYR A 140 5.54 -20.22 -34.14
C TYR A 140 5.35 -18.82 -33.55
N LEU A 141 6.03 -18.49 -32.45
CA LEU A 141 6.01 -17.13 -31.90
C LEU A 141 6.85 -16.24 -32.81
N SER A 142 6.31 -15.09 -33.23
CA SER A 142 7.02 -14.12 -34.08
C SER A 142 6.60 -12.69 -33.73
N SER A 143 7.42 -11.69 -34.03
CA SER A 143 7.02 -10.29 -33.85
C SER A 143 5.71 -9.94 -34.57
N LYS A 144 5.41 -10.61 -35.70
CA LYS A 144 4.15 -10.46 -36.42
C LYS A 144 2.93 -10.88 -35.60
N ILE A 145 2.99 -12.00 -34.88
CA ILE A 145 1.85 -12.46 -34.07
C ILE A 145 1.64 -11.57 -32.84
N LEU A 146 2.72 -11.02 -32.27
CA LEU A 146 2.62 -10.05 -31.18
C LEU A 146 1.91 -8.78 -31.65
N LEU A 147 2.38 -8.19 -32.76
CA LEU A 147 1.79 -6.97 -33.33
C LEU A 147 0.33 -7.15 -33.74
N GLN A 148 -0.05 -8.33 -34.26
CA GLN A 148 -1.44 -8.65 -34.60
C GLN A 148 -2.37 -8.67 -33.38
N ASN A 149 -1.84 -8.94 -32.20
CA ASN A 149 -2.56 -8.91 -30.93
C ASN A 149 -2.42 -7.55 -30.22
N GLY A 150 -1.90 -6.52 -30.89
CA GLY A 150 -1.73 -5.18 -30.32
C GLY A 150 -0.59 -5.07 -29.30
N LEU A 151 0.35 -6.02 -29.30
CA LEU A 151 1.46 -6.09 -28.37
C LEU A 151 2.77 -5.57 -28.98
N PRO A 152 3.77 -5.15 -28.16
CA PRO A 152 5.13 -4.89 -28.59
C PRO A 152 5.73 -5.95 -29.52
N ASN A 153 6.68 -5.54 -30.36
CA ASN A 153 7.33 -6.44 -31.33
C ASN A 153 8.34 -7.41 -30.69
N ASP A 154 8.63 -7.26 -29.40
CA ASP A 154 9.61 -8.03 -28.63
C ASP A 154 8.97 -8.57 -27.34
N VAL A 155 9.15 -9.85 -27.07
CA VAL A 155 8.62 -10.52 -25.87
C VAL A 155 9.18 -9.90 -24.60
N MET A 156 10.42 -9.40 -24.60
CA MET A 156 11.01 -8.76 -23.42
C MET A 156 10.24 -7.53 -22.97
N GLU A 157 9.59 -6.82 -23.92
CA GLU A 157 8.76 -5.67 -23.60
C GLU A 157 7.40 -6.08 -23.00
N LEU A 158 7.03 -7.37 -23.12
CA LEU A 158 5.84 -7.98 -22.49
C LEU A 158 6.14 -8.61 -21.13
N THR A 159 7.41 -8.90 -20.85
CA THR A 159 7.83 -9.65 -19.67
C THR A 159 8.88 -8.86 -18.91
N GLN A 160 8.46 -8.16 -17.87
CA GLN A 160 9.36 -7.36 -17.02
C GLN A 160 10.24 -8.23 -16.11
N ILE A 161 9.89 -9.51 -15.96
CA ILE A 161 10.69 -10.50 -15.27
C ILE A 161 10.96 -11.65 -16.24
N SER A 162 12.21 -12.10 -16.27
CA SER A 162 12.57 -13.38 -16.89
C SER A 162 13.28 -14.30 -15.90
N ILE A 163 13.15 -15.61 -16.10
CA ILE A 163 13.83 -16.63 -15.30
C ILE A 163 14.55 -17.65 -16.19
N CYS A 164 15.86 -17.60 -16.13
CA CYS A 164 16.83 -18.41 -16.84
C CYS A 164 17.40 -19.48 -15.92
N MET A 165 17.82 -20.61 -16.49
CA MET A 165 18.48 -21.69 -15.74
C MET A 165 19.55 -22.36 -16.60
N LYS A 166 20.79 -22.44 -16.08
CA LYS A 166 21.87 -23.20 -16.72
C LYS A 166 21.55 -24.69 -16.72
N GLY A 167 22.05 -25.39 -17.75
CA GLY A 167 21.75 -26.79 -18.00
C GLY A 167 20.41 -27.06 -18.71
N ILE A 168 19.49 -26.09 -18.76
CA ILE A 168 18.25 -26.15 -19.57
C ILE A 168 18.30 -25.21 -20.78
N HIS A 169 18.83 -24.01 -20.59
CA HIS A 169 18.87 -22.98 -21.63
C HIS A 169 20.31 -22.77 -22.14
N GLU A 170 20.46 -22.38 -23.40
CA GLU A 170 21.77 -22.07 -23.98
C GLU A 170 22.36 -20.79 -23.41
N ASP A 171 23.68 -20.79 -23.15
CA ASP A 171 24.40 -19.62 -22.62
C ASP A 171 24.20 -18.36 -23.49
N LYS A 172 24.10 -18.52 -24.81
CA LYS A 172 23.86 -17.41 -25.74
C LYS A 172 22.53 -16.70 -25.49
N ASP A 173 21.50 -17.46 -25.08
CA ASP A 173 20.15 -16.94 -24.84
C ASP A 173 20.06 -16.38 -23.42
N ILE A 174 20.68 -17.05 -22.45
CA ILE A 174 20.86 -16.54 -21.09
C ILE A 174 21.54 -15.17 -21.13
N ASN A 175 22.69 -15.06 -21.81
CA ASN A 175 23.42 -13.81 -21.93
C ASN A 175 22.60 -12.73 -22.64
N TYR A 176 21.87 -13.09 -23.72
CA TYR A 176 20.98 -12.14 -24.39
C TYR A 176 19.92 -11.57 -23.46
N ILE A 177 19.33 -12.40 -22.59
CA ILE A 177 18.27 -11.98 -21.66
C ILE A 177 18.85 -11.15 -20.51
N CYS A 178 19.90 -11.64 -19.86
CA CYS A 178 20.49 -11.00 -18.69
C CYS A 178 21.29 -9.71 -19.01
N GLU A 179 21.72 -9.51 -20.26
CA GLU A 179 22.38 -8.27 -20.71
C GLU A 179 21.42 -7.30 -21.40
N SER A 180 20.16 -7.68 -21.64
CA SER A 180 19.19 -6.82 -22.33
C SER A 180 18.76 -5.65 -21.46
N SER A 181 18.73 -4.45 -22.07
CA SER A 181 18.16 -3.25 -21.44
C SER A 181 16.63 -3.22 -21.43
N LYS A 182 15.99 -4.16 -22.14
CA LYS A 182 14.53 -4.23 -22.26
C LYS A 182 13.86 -4.99 -21.11
N ASN A 183 14.63 -5.75 -20.35
CA ASN A 183 14.10 -6.53 -19.23
C ASN A 183 14.44 -5.83 -17.90
N GLU A 184 13.45 -5.68 -17.03
CA GLU A 184 13.63 -4.94 -15.76
C GLU A 184 14.29 -5.83 -14.70
N LEU A 185 13.95 -7.13 -14.66
CA LEU A 185 14.54 -8.15 -13.78
C LEU A 185 14.82 -9.45 -14.55
N SER A 186 16.03 -9.99 -14.43
CA SER A 186 16.40 -11.30 -14.97
C SER A 186 17.00 -12.18 -13.88
N PHE A 187 16.29 -13.22 -13.49
CA PHE A 187 16.79 -14.25 -12.60
C PHE A 187 17.59 -15.27 -13.41
N LEU A 188 18.85 -15.49 -13.07
CA LEU A 188 19.70 -16.56 -13.57
C LEU A 188 19.95 -17.55 -12.44
N LEU A 189 19.49 -18.77 -12.65
CA LEU A 189 19.68 -19.89 -11.74
C LEU A 189 20.81 -20.79 -12.27
N ASP A 190 21.78 -21.10 -11.44
CA ASP A 190 22.93 -21.94 -11.78
C ASP A 190 23.06 -23.09 -10.77
N PRO A 191 22.45 -24.27 -11.07
CA PRO A 191 22.55 -25.43 -10.21
C PRO A 191 23.98 -26.00 -10.17
N MET A 192 24.52 -26.18 -8.97
CA MET A 192 25.87 -26.67 -8.71
C MET A 192 25.89 -28.18 -8.47
N GLU A 193 27.08 -28.79 -8.55
CA GLU A 193 27.26 -30.25 -8.32
C GLU A 193 26.89 -30.68 -6.90
N ASP A 194 27.10 -29.81 -5.90
CA ASP A 194 26.72 -30.07 -4.50
C ASP A 194 25.23 -29.83 -4.22
N LYS A 195 24.45 -29.59 -5.29
CA LYS A 195 23.02 -29.28 -5.31
C LYS A 195 22.64 -27.92 -4.75
N SER A 196 23.60 -27.06 -4.37
CA SER A 196 23.30 -25.64 -4.20
C SER A 196 22.88 -25.00 -5.53
N ILE A 197 22.18 -23.87 -5.48
CA ILE A 197 21.78 -23.13 -6.68
C ILE A 197 22.23 -21.69 -6.49
N ASP A 198 23.20 -21.28 -7.31
CA ASP A 198 23.61 -19.89 -7.38
C ASP A 198 22.54 -19.08 -8.12
N ILE A 199 22.23 -17.90 -7.59
CA ILE A 199 21.18 -17.02 -8.11
C ILE A 199 21.80 -15.67 -8.39
N GLN A 200 21.68 -15.24 -9.63
CA GLN A 200 22.05 -13.90 -10.04
C GLN A 200 20.81 -13.18 -10.56
N ILE A 201 20.49 -12.02 -9.99
CA ILE A 201 19.40 -11.16 -10.44
C ILE A 201 20.02 -9.93 -11.11
N ALA A 202 19.95 -9.87 -12.43
CA ALA A 202 20.27 -8.65 -13.17
C ALA A 202 19.05 -7.73 -13.19
N TYR A 203 19.25 -6.43 -12.95
CA TYR A 203 18.15 -5.48 -12.86
C TYR A 203 18.50 -4.10 -13.42
N ASN A 204 17.48 -3.33 -13.78
CA ASN A 204 17.65 -1.93 -14.16
C ASN A 204 17.81 -1.03 -12.93
N SER A 205 19.06 -0.70 -12.58
CA SER A 205 19.39 0.08 -11.38
C SER A 205 18.95 1.55 -11.41
N ASN A 206 18.46 2.05 -12.56
CA ASN A 206 17.84 3.37 -12.62
C ASN A 206 16.38 3.36 -12.16
N LYS A 207 15.71 2.19 -12.23
CA LYS A 207 14.30 2.05 -11.87
C LYS A 207 14.10 1.29 -10.56
N ILE A 208 14.97 0.34 -10.25
CA ILE A 208 14.85 -0.56 -9.10
C ILE A 208 16.13 -0.49 -8.27
N THR A 209 16.00 -0.30 -6.97
CA THR A 209 17.11 -0.30 -6.02
C THR A 209 17.56 -1.73 -5.69
N GLU A 210 18.81 -1.89 -5.28
CA GLU A 210 19.30 -3.16 -4.76
C GLU A 210 18.49 -3.64 -3.54
N ALA A 211 18.01 -2.71 -2.70
CA ALA A 211 17.17 -3.03 -1.54
C ALA A 211 15.83 -3.68 -1.94
N THR A 212 15.19 -3.19 -2.99
CA THR A 212 13.95 -3.78 -3.53
C THR A 212 14.19 -5.14 -4.16
N VAL A 213 15.31 -5.31 -4.91
CA VAL A 213 15.70 -6.62 -5.46
C VAL A 213 15.95 -7.63 -4.34
N LYS A 214 16.67 -7.22 -3.29
CA LYS A 214 16.91 -8.04 -2.11
C LYS A 214 15.62 -8.45 -1.41
N ALA A 215 14.70 -7.51 -1.18
CA ALA A 215 13.41 -7.80 -0.55
C ALA A 215 12.56 -8.78 -1.37
N LEU A 216 12.54 -8.64 -2.71
CA LEU A 216 11.88 -9.58 -3.60
C LEU A 216 12.53 -10.97 -3.53
N TYR A 217 13.87 -11.05 -3.51
CA TYR A 217 14.58 -12.31 -3.33
C TYR A 217 14.27 -12.97 -1.98
N GLU A 218 14.31 -12.21 -0.88
CA GLU A 218 13.97 -12.72 0.47
C GLU A 218 12.54 -13.25 0.51
N SER A 219 11.61 -12.58 -0.19
CA SER A 219 10.23 -13.03 -0.34
C SER A 219 10.12 -14.33 -1.14
N TYR A 220 10.86 -14.42 -2.25
CA TYR A 220 10.93 -15.62 -3.09
C TYR A 220 11.52 -16.82 -2.33
N ALA A 221 12.59 -16.60 -1.58
CA ALA A 221 13.23 -17.61 -0.74
C ALA A 221 12.32 -18.06 0.40
N THR A 222 11.52 -17.14 0.97
CA THR A 222 10.53 -17.48 2.01
C THR A 222 9.40 -18.33 1.45
N ALA A 223 8.84 -17.94 0.29
CA ALA A 223 7.82 -18.71 -0.41
C ALA A 223 8.31 -20.13 -0.72
N LEU A 224 9.54 -20.23 -1.25
CA LEU A 224 10.13 -21.51 -1.59
C LEU A 224 10.25 -22.43 -0.37
N ARG A 225 10.75 -21.93 0.77
CA ARG A 225 10.84 -22.70 2.01
C ARG A 225 9.47 -23.11 2.55
N ASP A 226 8.49 -22.21 2.51
CA ASP A 226 7.14 -22.48 2.98
C ASP A 226 6.42 -23.56 2.17
N ILE A 227 6.60 -23.54 0.84
CA ILE A 227 6.08 -24.57 -0.07
C ILE A 227 6.80 -25.90 0.12
N LEU A 228 8.13 -25.91 0.26
CA LEU A 228 8.88 -27.16 0.48
C LEU A 228 8.51 -27.86 1.79
N ASN A 229 7.99 -27.12 2.78
CA ASN A 229 7.47 -27.69 4.02
C ASN A 229 6.06 -28.31 3.86
N ASP A 230 5.21 -27.74 2.99
CA ASP A 230 3.87 -28.26 2.69
C ASP A 230 3.42 -27.83 1.28
N TYR A 231 3.66 -28.68 0.29
CA TYR A 231 3.31 -28.42 -1.11
C TYR A 231 1.84 -28.76 -1.44
N ASN A 232 1.05 -29.23 -0.46
CA ASN A 232 -0.40 -29.43 -0.59
C ASN A 232 -1.20 -28.22 -0.11
N LYS A 233 -0.54 -27.20 0.45
CA LYS A 233 -1.21 -25.98 0.90
C LYS A 233 -1.76 -25.15 -0.24
N LYS A 234 -2.83 -24.40 0.03
CA LYS A 234 -3.42 -23.46 -0.92
C LYS A 234 -2.51 -22.27 -1.18
N ILE A 235 -2.55 -21.72 -2.39
CA ILE A 235 -1.72 -20.58 -2.78
C ILE A 235 -1.95 -19.36 -1.88
N LYS A 236 -3.20 -19.07 -1.47
CA LYS A 236 -3.48 -17.97 -0.54
C LYS A 236 -2.71 -18.09 0.78
N ASP A 237 -2.44 -19.30 1.24
CA ASP A 237 -1.78 -19.58 2.52
C ASP A 237 -0.25 -19.65 2.42
N ILE A 238 0.31 -19.53 1.21
CA ILE A 238 1.76 -19.47 1.01
C ILE A 238 2.31 -18.15 1.58
N LYS A 239 3.27 -18.25 2.49
CA LYS A 239 3.93 -17.11 3.12
C LYS A 239 5.03 -16.55 2.23
N ILE A 240 5.03 -15.24 2.03
CA ILE A 240 6.10 -14.52 1.30
C ILE A 240 6.91 -13.59 2.21
N LEU A 241 6.49 -13.37 3.46
CA LEU A 241 7.21 -12.53 4.42
C LEU A 241 7.94 -13.42 5.42
N SER A 242 9.21 -13.10 5.69
CA SER A 242 9.96 -13.81 6.72
C SER A 242 9.43 -13.46 8.12
N GLU A 243 9.73 -14.28 9.13
CA GLU A 243 9.38 -13.96 10.51
C GLU A 243 10.00 -12.64 10.98
N LYS A 244 11.18 -12.30 10.46
CA LYS A 244 11.85 -11.02 10.70
C LYS A 244 11.04 -9.86 10.13
N ASP A 245 10.53 -9.98 8.91
CA ASP A 245 9.71 -8.93 8.28
C ASP A 245 8.38 -8.76 9.01
N ILE A 246 7.74 -9.87 9.38
CA ILE A 246 6.51 -9.85 10.20
C ILE A 246 6.78 -9.15 11.53
N LYS A 247 7.90 -9.47 12.20
CA LYS A 247 8.27 -8.85 13.46
C LYS A 247 8.47 -7.34 13.30
N LYS A 248 9.16 -6.93 12.24
CA LYS A 248 9.41 -5.51 11.93
C LYS A 248 8.11 -4.75 11.70
N ILE A 249 7.21 -5.28 10.87
CA ILE A 249 5.94 -4.65 10.51
C ILE A 249 4.98 -4.60 11.70
N LEU A 250 4.87 -5.69 12.46
CA LEU A 250 3.89 -5.79 13.54
C LEU A 250 4.37 -5.13 14.84
N TYR A 251 5.66 -5.16 15.14
CA TYR A 251 6.18 -4.70 16.43
C TYR A 251 7.12 -3.50 16.30
N GLU A 252 8.14 -3.55 15.45
CA GLU A 252 9.17 -2.48 15.42
C GLU A 252 8.61 -1.15 14.90
N PHE A 253 7.79 -1.19 13.85
CA PHE A 253 7.09 0.02 13.37
C PHE A 253 6.03 0.53 14.35
N ASN A 254 5.52 -0.34 15.23
CA ASN A 254 4.45 -0.03 16.18
C ASN A 254 4.95 0.19 17.61
N ASP A 255 6.27 0.20 17.85
CA ASP A 255 6.87 0.46 19.16
C ASP A 255 6.82 1.96 19.51
N THR A 256 5.59 2.44 19.68
CA THR A 256 5.24 3.85 19.89
C THR A 256 4.79 4.12 21.32
N LYS A 257 4.96 3.13 22.23
CA LYS A 257 4.46 3.20 23.59
C LYS A 257 5.30 4.15 24.43
N VAL A 258 4.76 5.34 24.66
CA VAL A 258 5.35 6.36 25.55
C VAL A 258 4.39 6.64 26.72
N GLY A 259 4.95 6.89 27.91
CA GLY A 259 4.18 7.31 29.08
C GLY A 259 3.73 8.77 28.93
N TYR A 260 2.43 9.01 29.09
CA TYR A 260 1.83 10.35 29.15
C TYR A 260 0.67 10.35 30.15
N PRO A 261 0.20 11.52 30.65
CA PRO A 261 -0.91 11.61 31.61
C PRO A 261 -2.24 11.21 30.96
N LYS A 262 -2.54 9.91 30.90
CA LYS A 262 -3.71 9.33 30.22
C LYS A 262 -5.04 9.62 30.90
N ASP A 263 -5.00 10.00 32.16
CA ASP A 263 -6.13 10.29 33.03
C ASP A 263 -6.55 11.76 32.98
N LYS A 264 -5.74 12.63 32.38
CA LYS A 264 -5.98 14.08 32.34
C LYS A 264 -6.61 14.53 31.04
N THR A 265 -7.46 15.55 31.12
CA THR A 265 -8.00 16.23 29.93
C THR A 265 -7.05 17.34 29.46
N ILE A 266 -7.24 17.82 28.22
CA ILE A 266 -6.45 18.94 27.67
C ILE A 266 -6.62 20.21 28.51
N HIS A 267 -7.86 20.53 28.93
CA HIS A 267 -8.14 21.74 29.70
C HIS A 267 -7.54 21.67 31.11
N GLU A 268 -7.41 20.49 31.72
CA GLU A 268 -6.70 20.32 32.99
C GLU A 268 -5.19 20.55 32.86
N LEU A 269 -4.58 20.04 31.78
CA LEU A 269 -3.17 20.29 31.48
C LEU A 269 -2.92 21.79 31.21
N PHE A 270 -3.88 22.45 30.55
CA PHE A 270 -3.86 23.90 30.35
C PHE A 270 -3.96 24.65 31.68
N GLU A 271 -4.91 24.32 32.57
CA GLU A 271 -5.03 24.95 33.89
C GLU A 271 -3.76 24.81 34.73
N ALA A 272 -3.14 23.64 34.72
CA ALA A 272 -1.87 23.43 35.41
C ALA A 272 -0.74 24.33 34.84
N GLN A 273 -0.75 24.62 33.54
CA GLN A 273 0.19 25.56 32.94
C GLN A 273 -0.13 27.02 33.30
N VAL A 274 -1.42 27.37 33.42
CA VAL A 274 -1.87 28.69 33.87
C VAL A 274 -1.36 28.98 35.28
N GLU A 275 -1.46 28.00 36.19
CA GLU A 275 -0.94 28.14 37.55
C GLU A 275 0.58 28.33 37.59
N ARG A 276 1.31 27.63 36.72
CA ARG A 276 2.78 27.70 36.67
C ARG A 276 3.32 29.03 36.12
N THR A 277 2.71 29.54 35.05
CA THR A 277 3.21 30.73 34.34
C THR A 277 2.09 31.67 33.90
N PRO A 278 1.33 32.26 34.85
CA PRO A 278 0.10 32.97 34.55
C PRO A 278 0.29 34.21 33.66
N ASN A 279 1.41 34.93 33.83
CA ASN A 279 1.70 36.17 33.11
C ASN A 279 2.41 35.94 31.77
N ASN A 280 2.76 34.71 31.42
CA ASN A 280 3.40 34.41 30.14
C ASN A 280 2.37 34.49 29.02
N ILE A 281 2.80 34.90 27.83
CA ILE A 281 1.95 34.91 26.63
C ILE A 281 1.58 33.48 26.25
N ALA A 282 0.27 33.22 26.11
CA ALA A 282 -0.28 31.94 25.68
C ALA A 282 -0.65 31.95 24.19
N VAL A 283 -1.26 33.04 23.72
CA VAL A 283 -1.76 33.17 22.34
C VAL A 283 -1.39 34.53 21.78
N VAL A 284 -0.98 34.55 20.51
CA VAL A 284 -0.70 35.77 19.74
C VAL A 284 -1.50 35.69 18.44
N PHE A 285 -2.23 36.75 18.13
CA PHE A 285 -2.89 36.90 16.84
C PHE A 285 -2.73 38.34 16.38
N GLN A 286 -1.96 38.53 15.30
CA GLN A 286 -1.54 39.85 14.82
C GLN A 286 -0.84 40.65 15.95
N ASP A 287 -1.33 41.86 16.24
CA ASP A 287 -0.86 42.75 17.29
C ASP A 287 -1.45 42.44 18.68
N LYS A 288 -2.46 41.57 18.75
CA LYS A 288 -3.14 41.19 19.99
C LYS A 288 -2.50 39.96 20.64
N LYS A 289 -2.51 39.93 21.97
CA LYS A 289 -1.94 38.84 22.77
C LYS A 289 -2.83 38.55 23.97
N LEU A 290 -2.86 37.29 24.39
CA LEU A 290 -3.42 36.87 25.68
C LEU A 290 -2.34 36.13 26.48
N THR A 291 -2.22 36.50 27.74
CA THR A 291 -1.50 35.70 28.73
C THR A 291 -2.27 34.42 29.06
N TYR A 292 -1.60 33.45 29.69
CA TYR A 292 -2.26 32.24 30.20
C TYR A 292 -3.41 32.58 31.14
N ARG A 293 -3.22 33.54 32.06
CA ARG A 293 -4.27 33.99 32.97
C ARG A 293 -5.46 34.57 32.21
N GLU A 294 -5.25 35.55 31.33
CA GLU A 294 -6.34 36.21 30.60
C GLU A 294 -7.13 35.23 29.72
N LEU A 295 -6.44 34.30 29.06
CA LEU A 295 -7.09 33.24 28.29
C LEU A 295 -7.93 32.32 29.18
N ASN A 296 -7.39 31.91 30.33
CA ASN A 296 -8.10 31.03 31.25
C ASN A 296 -9.35 31.68 31.84
N GLU A 297 -9.23 32.95 32.26
CA GLU A 297 -10.36 33.71 32.80
C GLU A 297 -11.47 33.87 31.76
N ARG A 298 -11.15 34.28 30.53
CA ARG A 298 -12.13 34.35 29.43
C ARG A 298 -12.78 33.00 29.13
N ALA A 299 -11.99 31.93 29.09
CA ALA A 299 -12.50 30.59 28.84
C ALA A 299 -13.38 30.07 30.00
N ASN A 300 -13.07 30.42 31.25
CA ASN A 300 -13.90 30.09 32.42
C ASN A 300 -15.26 30.79 32.35
N SER A 301 -15.28 32.09 32.03
CA SER A 301 -16.52 32.84 31.86
C SER A 301 -17.41 32.22 30.78
N LEU A 302 -16.84 31.92 29.61
CA LEU A 302 -17.56 31.24 28.53
C LEU A 302 -18.05 29.85 28.93
N ALA A 303 -17.22 29.06 29.61
CA ALA A 303 -17.59 27.72 30.06
C ALA A 303 -18.80 27.73 31.01
N MET A 304 -18.89 28.75 31.87
CA MET A 304 -20.04 28.94 32.75
C MET A 304 -21.31 29.28 31.96
N VAL A 305 -21.21 30.16 30.96
CA VAL A 305 -22.34 30.47 30.05
C VAL A 305 -22.81 29.21 29.34
N LEU A 306 -21.88 28.40 28.82
CA LEU A 306 -22.18 27.14 28.15
C LEU A 306 -22.88 26.14 29.07
N ARG A 307 -22.39 25.96 30.31
CA ARG A 307 -23.07 25.11 31.30
C ARG A 307 -24.46 25.61 31.66
N GLY A 308 -24.62 26.93 31.79
CA GLY A 308 -25.92 27.57 32.00
C GLY A 308 -26.92 27.28 30.87
N ASN A 309 -26.43 27.10 29.64
CA ASN A 309 -27.20 26.72 28.47
C ASN A 309 -27.31 25.19 28.25
N GLY A 310 -26.96 24.40 29.28
CA GLY A 310 -27.17 22.95 29.27
C GLY A 310 -26.05 22.11 28.67
N VAL A 311 -24.87 22.69 28.42
CA VAL A 311 -23.68 21.89 28.07
C VAL A 311 -23.30 20.98 29.24
N LYS A 312 -23.18 19.70 28.93
CA LYS A 312 -22.74 18.62 29.81
C LYS A 312 -21.67 17.79 29.10
N THR A 313 -21.18 16.75 29.76
CA THR A 313 -20.28 15.76 29.14
C THR A 313 -20.86 15.23 27.83
N ASP A 314 -20.02 15.14 26.80
CA ASP A 314 -20.35 14.71 25.42
C ASP A 314 -21.36 15.59 24.67
N SER A 315 -21.74 16.76 25.21
CA SER A 315 -22.49 17.76 24.45
C SER A 315 -21.65 18.28 23.29
N ILE A 316 -22.26 18.43 22.12
CA ILE A 316 -21.60 18.99 20.94
C ILE A 316 -21.90 20.48 20.88
N VAL A 317 -20.87 21.29 20.68
CA VAL A 317 -20.98 22.73 20.50
C VAL A 317 -20.28 23.11 19.20
N GLY A 318 -21.06 23.64 18.26
CA GLY A 318 -20.54 24.18 17.01
C GLY A 318 -19.69 25.43 17.29
N ILE A 319 -18.56 25.56 16.60
CA ILE A 319 -17.77 26.79 16.59
C ILE A 319 -17.49 27.19 15.14
N MET A 320 -18.03 28.34 14.74
CA MET A 320 -17.96 28.87 13.39
C MET A 320 -17.43 30.28 13.43
N VAL A 321 -16.10 30.42 13.49
CA VAL A 321 -15.41 31.72 13.48
C VAL A 321 -14.16 31.62 12.63
N GLU A 322 -13.68 32.76 12.14
CA GLU A 322 -12.38 32.86 11.50
C GLU A 322 -11.24 32.68 12.53
N ARG A 323 -10.00 32.56 12.05
CA ARG A 323 -8.83 32.50 12.93
C ARG A 323 -8.74 33.79 13.76
N SER A 324 -8.82 33.66 15.07
CA SER A 324 -8.84 34.78 16.01
C SER A 324 -8.44 34.34 17.42
N LEU A 325 -8.33 35.30 18.36
CA LEU A 325 -8.16 34.96 19.78
C LEU A 325 -9.43 34.29 20.33
N GLU A 326 -10.58 34.76 19.87
CA GLU A 326 -11.92 34.29 20.25
C GLU A 326 -12.12 32.82 19.87
N MET A 327 -11.54 32.36 18.75
CA MET A 327 -11.55 30.94 18.38
C MET A 327 -10.88 30.06 19.46
N ILE A 328 -9.73 30.49 19.98
CA ILE A 328 -9.00 29.73 21.02
C ILE A 328 -9.74 29.80 22.36
N VAL A 329 -10.28 30.97 22.71
CA VAL A 329 -11.17 31.13 23.89
C VAL A 329 -12.36 30.19 23.78
N GLY A 330 -13.00 30.12 22.60
CA GLY A 330 -14.14 29.26 22.28
C GLY A 330 -13.82 27.78 22.49
N ILE A 331 -12.73 27.30 21.89
CA ILE A 331 -12.29 25.89 22.02
C ILE A 331 -12.03 25.53 23.48
N ILE A 332 -11.26 26.33 24.22
CA ILE A 332 -10.94 26.03 25.63
C ILE A 332 -12.19 26.15 26.50
N GLY A 333 -13.06 27.13 26.24
CA GLY A 333 -14.32 27.31 26.95
C GLY A 333 -15.28 26.13 26.77
N ILE A 334 -15.41 25.61 25.55
CA ILE A 334 -16.20 24.39 25.27
C ILE A 334 -15.66 23.20 26.05
N LEU A 335 -14.35 22.97 26.00
CA LEU A 335 -13.71 21.85 26.71
C LEU A 335 -13.86 21.97 28.23
N LYS A 336 -13.79 23.17 28.80
CA LYS A 336 -14.01 23.43 30.23
C LYS A 336 -15.48 23.29 30.64
N ALA A 337 -16.41 23.68 29.77
CA ALA A 337 -17.84 23.49 29.98
C ALA A 337 -18.17 22.00 30.03
N GLY A 338 -17.43 21.22 29.25
CA GLY A 338 -17.48 19.77 29.18
C GLY A 338 -17.98 19.21 27.85
N GLY A 339 -18.17 20.08 26.88
CA GLY A 339 -18.56 19.70 25.53
C GLY A 339 -17.37 19.36 24.64
N ALA A 340 -17.71 18.79 23.49
CA ALA A 340 -16.83 18.61 22.36
C ALA A 340 -17.07 19.71 21.33
N TYR A 341 -16.01 20.34 20.82
CA TYR A 341 -16.18 21.36 19.80
C TYR A 341 -16.30 20.73 18.40
N LEU A 342 -17.22 21.26 17.61
CA LEU A 342 -17.35 20.96 16.18
C LEU A 342 -16.89 22.19 15.39
N PRO A 343 -15.67 22.19 14.82
CA PRO A 343 -15.20 23.31 14.02
C PRO A 343 -15.93 23.34 12.67
N ILE A 344 -16.42 24.52 12.32
CA ILE A 344 -17.13 24.78 11.06
C ILE A 344 -16.41 25.94 10.37
N ASP A 345 -15.89 25.70 9.16
CA ASP A 345 -15.28 26.76 8.37
C ASP A 345 -16.39 27.69 7.83
N PRO A 346 -16.39 28.99 8.16
CA PRO A 346 -17.40 29.93 7.67
C PRO A 346 -17.40 30.07 6.14
N ASN A 347 -16.34 29.64 5.45
CA ASN A 347 -16.26 29.68 3.98
C ASN A 347 -16.90 28.45 3.31
N TYR A 348 -17.42 27.49 4.08
CA TYR A 348 -18.15 26.37 3.49
C TYR A 348 -19.47 26.81 2.87
N PRO A 349 -19.94 26.12 1.82
CA PRO A 349 -21.28 26.35 1.29
C PRO A 349 -22.32 26.23 2.41
N LYS A 350 -23.33 27.11 2.39
CA LYS A 350 -24.44 27.15 3.35
C LYS A 350 -25.00 25.76 3.65
N ASP A 351 -25.40 25.02 2.63
CA ASP A 351 -26.01 23.69 2.76
C ASP A 351 -25.10 22.70 3.52
N ARG A 352 -23.78 22.83 3.38
CA ARG A 352 -22.81 22.00 4.10
C ARG A 352 -22.74 22.37 5.58
N ILE A 353 -22.77 23.66 5.91
CA ILE A 353 -22.78 24.14 7.30
C ILE A 353 -24.04 23.66 8.00
N GLU A 354 -25.20 23.86 7.37
CA GLU A 354 -26.50 23.44 7.91
C GLU A 354 -26.60 21.93 8.07
N TYR A 355 -26.07 21.18 7.09
CA TYR A 355 -25.94 19.73 7.21
C TYR A 355 -25.10 19.33 8.42
N MET A 356 -23.91 19.91 8.61
CA MET A 356 -23.04 19.60 9.75
C MET A 356 -23.71 19.93 11.08
N LEU A 357 -24.40 21.07 11.18
CA LEU A 357 -25.12 21.47 12.40
C LEU A 357 -26.26 20.50 12.71
N LYS A 358 -27.04 20.13 11.69
CA LYS A 358 -28.18 19.20 11.83
C LYS A 358 -27.73 17.78 12.17
N ASP A 359 -26.76 17.26 11.44
CA ASP A 359 -26.27 15.89 11.56
C ASP A 359 -25.54 15.67 12.89
N SER A 360 -24.77 16.67 13.35
CA SER A 360 -24.12 16.62 14.66
C SER A 360 -25.08 16.71 15.84
N GLY A 361 -26.32 17.18 15.63
CA GLY A 361 -27.26 17.44 16.73
C GLY A 361 -26.78 18.52 17.70
N SER A 362 -25.87 19.40 17.26
CA SER A 362 -25.39 20.52 18.07
C SER A 362 -26.55 21.48 18.35
N ASN A 363 -26.82 21.72 19.62
CA ASN A 363 -27.88 22.66 20.04
C ASN A 363 -27.34 24.06 20.39
N ILE A 364 -26.01 24.24 20.35
CA ILE A 364 -25.36 25.53 20.61
C ILE A 364 -24.36 25.82 19.50
N LEU A 365 -24.33 27.07 19.02
CA LEU A 365 -23.36 27.55 18.04
C LEU A 365 -22.66 28.79 18.56
N LEU A 366 -21.35 28.69 18.75
CA LEU A 366 -20.44 29.80 18.98
C LEU A 366 -20.04 30.42 17.64
N SER A 367 -20.42 31.66 17.38
CA SER A 367 -20.06 32.35 16.14
C SER A 367 -20.04 33.86 16.34
N LYS A 368 -20.02 34.62 15.25
CA LYS A 368 -20.16 36.08 15.21
C LYS A 368 -21.48 36.43 14.53
N SER A 369 -22.15 37.49 14.97
CA SER A 369 -23.50 37.84 14.51
C SER A 369 -23.64 37.99 12.97
N ASP A 370 -22.60 38.45 12.27
CA ASP A 370 -22.60 38.59 10.81
C ASP A 370 -22.42 37.27 10.04
N LEU A 371 -21.82 36.26 10.65
CA LEU A 371 -21.60 34.95 10.03
C LEU A 371 -22.86 34.06 10.03
N ILE A 372 -23.84 34.36 10.89
CA ILE A 372 -25.04 33.53 11.08
C ILE A 372 -26.27 34.03 10.31
N GLU A 373 -26.26 35.26 9.78
CA GLU A 373 -27.45 35.91 9.17
C GLU A 373 -28.15 35.05 8.09
N ASN A 374 -27.40 34.18 7.41
CA ASN A 374 -27.91 33.35 6.31
C ASN A 374 -27.90 31.83 6.60
N ILE A 375 -27.65 31.40 7.83
CA ILE A 375 -27.56 29.99 8.22
C ILE A 375 -28.81 29.57 9.00
N GLU A 376 -29.50 28.51 8.56
CA GLU A 376 -30.60 27.92 9.31
C GLU A 376 -30.08 27.11 10.51
N PHE A 377 -30.15 27.73 11.68
CA PHE A 377 -29.81 27.11 12.95
C PHE A 377 -30.90 27.38 13.99
N TYR A 378 -31.50 26.31 14.53
CA TYR A 378 -32.63 26.40 15.48
C TYR A 378 -32.20 26.28 16.95
N GLY A 379 -30.89 26.21 17.21
CA GLY A 379 -30.32 26.13 18.55
C GLY A 379 -29.96 27.50 19.15
N GLU A 380 -29.29 27.47 20.30
CA GLU A 380 -28.81 28.67 20.99
C GLU A 380 -27.56 29.23 20.30
N PHE A 381 -27.64 30.48 19.84
CA PHE A 381 -26.49 31.21 19.30
C PHE A 381 -25.82 32.03 20.40
N ILE A 382 -24.50 31.90 20.52
CA ILE A 382 -23.69 32.71 21.45
C ILE A 382 -22.65 33.47 20.63
N ASP A 383 -22.72 34.80 20.68
CA ASP A 383 -21.77 35.67 20.01
C ASP A 383 -20.44 35.72 20.77
N LEU A 384 -19.40 35.09 20.23
CA LEU A 384 -18.06 35.06 20.81
C LEU A 384 -17.36 36.42 20.87
N TYR A 385 -17.87 37.42 20.14
CA TYR A 385 -17.32 38.77 20.10
C TYR A 385 -18.05 39.74 21.03
N ASN A 386 -19.09 39.27 21.75
CA ASN A 386 -19.75 40.04 22.79
C ASN A 386 -18.95 39.99 24.10
N GLU A 387 -18.19 41.04 24.40
CA GLU A 387 -17.34 41.11 25.60
C GLU A 387 -18.11 40.97 26.94
N GLU A 388 -19.44 41.17 26.98
CA GLU A 388 -20.23 40.96 28.19
C GLU A 388 -20.20 39.50 28.69
N ILE A 389 -20.06 38.52 27.79
CA ILE A 389 -20.06 37.10 28.17
C ILE A 389 -18.79 36.71 28.95
N PHE A 390 -17.74 37.53 28.87
CA PHE A 390 -16.45 37.26 29.52
C PHE A 390 -16.28 37.91 30.90
N LYS A 391 -17.23 38.76 31.34
CA LYS A 391 -17.08 39.58 32.55
C LYS A 391 -17.34 38.86 33.88
N ASN A 392 -17.95 37.68 33.85
CA ASN A 392 -18.40 36.98 35.05
C ASN A 392 -17.68 35.64 35.25
N ASN A 393 -17.40 35.27 36.50
CA ASN A 393 -16.89 33.94 36.89
C ASN A 393 -15.55 33.52 36.24
N ILE A 394 -14.49 34.23 36.62
CA ILE A 394 -13.13 34.01 36.14
C ILE A 394 -12.41 32.78 36.74
N THR A 395 -13.02 32.09 37.71
CA THR A 395 -12.43 30.93 38.40
C THR A 395 -12.66 29.63 37.65
N ASN A 396 -11.73 28.67 37.78
CA ASN A 396 -11.87 27.35 37.16
C ASN A 396 -13.15 26.66 37.66
N LEU A 397 -13.88 26.03 36.75
CA LEU A 397 -15.11 25.33 37.06
C LEU A 397 -14.83 23.93 37.65
N PRO A 398 -15.77 23.37 38.43
CA PRO A 398 -15.68 21.97 38.83
C PRO A 398 -15.58 21.06 37.62
N ARG A 399 -14.69 20.07 37.69
CA ARG A 399 -14.47 19.10 36.60
C ARG A 399 -15.65 18.13 36.52
N ILE A 400 -16.21 17.99 35.33
CA ILE A 400 -17.28 17.02 35.06
C ILE A 400 -16.85 15.97 34.01
N ASN A 401 -15.81 16.26 33.22
CA ASN A 401 -15.30 15.36 32.19
C ASN A 401 -14.12 14.53 32.70
N ASN A 402 -13.89 13.43 32.00
CA ASN A 402 -12.70 12.60 32.11
C ASN A 402 -12.01 12.45 30.72
N SER A 403 -10.85 11.82 30.69
CA SER A 403 -10.04 11.68 29.46
C SER A 403 -10.64 10.81 28.35
N LYS A 404 -11.77 10.13 28.60
CA LYS A 404 -12.49 9.32 27.61
C LYS A 404 -13.66 10.04 26.95
N ASP A 405 -14.05 11.19 27.49
CA ASP A 405 -15.17 11.96 26.94
C ASP A 405 -14.74 12.67 25.65
N LEU A 406 -15.71 13.03 24.82
CA LEU A 406 -15.45 13.66 23.53
C LEU A 406 -14.75 15.03 23.71
N ALA A 407 -13.63 15.22 23.00
CA ALA A 407 -12.93 16.51 22.93
C ALA A 407 -13.39 17.35 21.72
N TYR A 408 -13.63 16.69 20.59
CA TYR A 408 -14.06 17.33 19.35
C TYR A 408 -14.71 16.34 18.38
N ILE A 409 -15.39 16.87 17.37
CA ILE A 409 -15.89 16.11 16.21
C ILE A 409 -15.33 16.76 14.94
N ILE A 410 -14.60 16.00 14.11
CA ILE A 410 -14.07 16.48 12.82
C ILE A 410 -14.80 15.75 11.70
N TYR A 411 -15.53 16.51 10.88
CA TYR A 411 -16.09 15.99 9.63
C TYR A 411 -14.98 15.79 8.61
N THR A 412 -15.02 14.66 7.89
CA THR A 412 -14.06 14.36 6.83
C THR A 412 -14.65 14.75 5.47
N SER A 413 -13.86 14.68 4.40
CA SER A 413 -14.27 15.13 3.06
C SER A 413 -15.41 14.33 2.43
N GLY A 414 -15.95 13.31 3.10
CA GLY A 414 -17.15 12.59 2.69
C GLY A 414 -17.06 12.11 1.24
N THR A 415 -16.14 11.20 0.93
CA THR A 415 -15.93 10.70 -0.45
C THR A 415 -17.17 10.05 -1.06
N THR A 416 -18.16 9.69 -0.23
CA THR A 416 -19.47 9.14 -0.61
C THR A 416 -20.56 10.22 -0.81
N GLY A 417 -20.20 11.50 -0.71
CA GLY A 417 -21.08 12.66 -0.94
C GLY A 417 -21.83 13.18 0.29
N LYS A 418 -21.76 12.48 1.43
CA LYS A 418 -22.29 12.95 2.72
C LYS A 418 -21.19 12.81 3.79
N PRO A 419 -20.60 13.93 4.24
CA PRO A 419 -19.46 13.93 5.15
C PRO A 419 -19.83 13.54 6.58
#